data_AF-A0A2E9TUU3-F1
#
_entry.id   AF-A0A2E9TUU3-F1
#
_cell.length_a   1.000
_cell.length_b   1.000
_cell.length_c   1.000
_cell.angle_alpha   90.00
_cell.angle_beta   90.00
_cell.angle_gamma   90.00
#
_symmetry.space_group_name_H-M   'P 1'
#
loop_
_entity.id
_entity.type
_entity.pdbx_description
1 polymer ?
#
loop_
_entity_poly.entity_id
_entity_poly.type
_entity_poly.pdbx_seq_one_letter_code
_entity_poly.pdbx_strand_id
1 'polypeptide(L)'
;YKYRISIILLFLSFTYAELMDKTTYLNHYYFISILSFLMCFLPLNSNFSLDNVINQKTYSKVPSWTIDSIKFLLCIVYFYAGLAKLNSDWLVEAMPLKIWLPSKFDLPLIGENLMQYEWVHYFMSWAGMFYDLFIPFLLLYKPTRIFAFLLVIFFHVFTKVLFPIGMFPFIMIVGALIFFDHKVHSRLITFLKNLFTTLKKSSYVTRIKNIETLKITNQKLVTQFLCVFFIFQLLIPFRYVVYPGELFWNEQGYRFSWRVMLKETVGYTTFKIVDKKSGKYFYINNEDFLTPFQEKQMSFQPDFILEYANYLGDYYKNKGHQNIQVFADSFVALNGRRSQRFVDKDFNLYGVKESFKNKKWILPLNDEIKGI
;
A
#
# COMPACT_ATOMS: atom_id res chain seq x y z
N TYR A 1 -25.22 -6.48 10.34
CA TYR A 1 -25.82 -6.63 11.68
C TYR A 1 -24.70 -6.39 12.68
N LYS A 2 -24.90 -5.51 13.67
CA LYS A 2 -23.90 -5.02 14.63
C LYS A 2 -22.65 -4.44 13.95
N TYR A 3 -22.80 -3.29 13.31
CA TYR A 3 -21.74 -2.56 12.60
C TYR A 3 -20.42 -2.53 13.36
N ARG A 4 -20.43 -2.17 14.65
CA ARG A 4 -19.20 -2.08 15.46
C ARG A 4 -18.47 -3.43 15.51
N ILE A 5 -19.20 -4.53 15.67
CA ILE A 5 -18.61 -5.87 15.65
C ILE A 5 -18.12 -6.20 14.24
N SER A 6 -18.93 -5.93 13.21
CA SER A 6 -18.56 -6.22 11.82
C SER A 6 -17.31 -5.47 11.38
N ILE A 7 -17.18 -4.18 11.70
CA ILE A 7 -16.02 -3.37 11.28
C ILE A 7 -14.77 -3.73 12.08
N ILE A 8 -14.90 -4.08 13.37
CA ILE A 8 -13.78 -4.59 14.18
C ILE A 8 -13.32 -5.93 13.64
N LEU A 9 -14.25 -6.86 13.34
CA LEU A 9 -13.91 -8.15 12.75
C LEU A 9 -13.25 -7.98 11.39
N LEU A 10 -13.76 -7.08 10.53
CA LEU A 10 -13.14 -6.78 9.23
C LEU A 10 -11.72 -6.22 9.41
N PHE A 11 -11.53 -5.26 10.32
CA PHE A 11 -10.22 -4.70 10.60
C PHE A 11 -9.24 -5.78 11.07
N LEU A 12 -9.63 -6.59 12.06
CA LEU A 12 -8.76 -7.63 12.62
C LEU A 12 -8.46 -8.73 11.61
N SER A 13 -9.47 -9.24 10.89
CA SER A 13 -9.27 -10.33 9.93
C SER A 13 -8.48 -9.89 8.71
N PHE A 14 -8.76 -8.70 8.17
CA PHE A 14 -8.03 -8.17 7.02
C PHE A 14 -6.58 -7.84 7.40
N THR A 15 -6.37 -7.15 8.52
CA THR A 15 -5.01 -6.82 9.00
C THR A 15 -4.22 -8.09 9.33
N TYR A 16 -4.85 -9.11 9.92
CA TYR A 16 -4.20 -10.40 10.14
C TYR A 16 -3.76 -11.04 8.82
N ALA A 17 -4.66 -11.12 7.83
CA ALA A 17 -4.34 -11.69 6.52
C ALA A 17 -3.21 -10.93 5.82
N GLU A 18 -3.20 -9.60 5.89
CA GLU A 18 -2.12 -8.75 5.37
C GLU A 18 -0.78 -9.02 6.07
N LEU A 19 -0.79 -9.13 7.40
CA LEU A 19 0.44 -9.25 8.19
C LEU A 19 0.98 -10.69 8.28
N MET A 20 0.18 -11.69 7.90
CA MET A 20 0.57 -13.10 7.97
C MET A 20 1.70 -13.45 7.00
N ASP A 21 1.72 -12.84 5.80
CA ASP A 21 2.76 -13.05 4.81
C ASP A 21 3.31 -11.71 4.27
N LYS A 22 4.44 -11.31 4.84
CA LYS A 22 5.14 -10.06 4.52
C LYS A 22 5.56 -9.96 3.06
N THR A 23 5.74 -11.08 2.34
CA THR A 23 6.10 -11.08 0.91
C THR A 23 4.98 -10.54 0.02
N THR A 24 3.74 -10.55 0.52
CA THR A 24 2.55 -10.08 -0.20
C THR A 24 2.20 -8.61 0.12
N TYR A 25 3.07 -7.90 0.84
CA TYR A 25 2.83 -6.53 1.25
C TYR A 25 2.52 -5.59 0.06
N LEU A 26 1.42 -4.85 0.18
CA LEU A 26 1.03 -3.78 -0.75
C LEU A 26 0.48 -2.59 0.02
N ASN A 27 0.82 -1.36 -0.40
CA ASN A 27 0.27 -0.14 0.21
C ASN A 27 -1.27 -0.09 0.19
N HIS A 28 -1.90 -0.80 -0.75
CA HIS A 28 -3.36 -0.82 -0.89
C HIS A 28 -4.03 -1.71 0.18
N TYR A 29 -3.38 -2.79 0.60
CA TYR A 29 -3.83 -3.58 1.74
C TYR A 29 -3.68 -2.79 3.03
N TYR A 30 -2.54 -2.11 3.17
CA TYR A 30 -2.33 -1.19 4.28
C TYR A 30 -3.42 -0.11 4.36
N PHE A 31 -3.80 0.49 3.23
CA PHE A 31 -4.92 1.45 3.16
C PHE A 31 -6.23 0.87 3.69
N ILE A 32 -6.60 -0.36 3.30
CA ILE A 32 -7.83 -1.02 3.75
C ILE A 32 -7.78 -1.26 5.26
N SER A 33 -6.64 -1.72 5.79
CA SER A 33 -6.44 -1.93 7.22
C SER A 33 -6.65 -0.64 8.01
N ILE A 34 -6.00 0.46 7.62
CA ILE A 34 -6.15 1.73 8.34
C ILE A 34 -7.51 2.42 8.12
N LEU A 35 -8.13 2.26 6.95
CA LEU A 35 -9.48 2.75 6.70
C LEU A 35 -10.50 2.00 7.56
N SER A 36 -10.40 0.67 7.62
CA SER A 36 -11.25 -0.16 8.47
C SER A 36 -11.07 0.19 9.94
N PHE A 37 -9.82 0.42 10.37
CA PHE A 37 -9.51 0.92 11.70
C PHE A 37 -10.16 2.28 11.99
N LEU A 38 -10.03 3.25 11.07
CA LEU A 38 -10.67 4.55 11.19
C LEU A 38 -12.19 4.41 11.33
N MET A 39 -12.81 3.56 10.51
CA MET A 39 -14.24 3.28 10.52
C MET A 39 -14.71 2.70 11.86
N CYS A 40 -13.87 1.98 12.62
CA CYS A 40 -14.19 1.52 13.97
C CYS A 40 -14.61 2.65 14.92
N PHE A 41 -14.23 3.90 14.64
CA PHE A 41 -14.57 5.09 15.44
C PHE A 41 -15.73 5.90 14.85
N LEU A 42 -16.09 5.68 13.58
CA LEU A 42 -17.13 6.44 12.88
C LEU A 42 -18.54 5.87 13.14
N PRO A 43 -19.59 6.70 13.26
CA PRO A 43 -20.97 6.27 13.47
C PRO A 43 -21.66 5.87 12.15
N LEU A 44 -21.05 4.96 11.37
CA LEU A 44 -21.59 4.56 10.05
C LEU A 44 -22.82 3.64 10.14
N ASN A 45 -23.21 3.23 11.35
CA ASN A 45 -24.45 2.49 11.60
C ASN A 45 -25.68 3.39 11.79
N SER A 46 -25.51 4.70 11.67
CA SER A 46 -26.57 5.70 11.89
C SER A 46 -27.68 5.67 10.85
N ASN A 47 -27.39 5.20 9.64
CA ASN A 47 -28.38 5.03 8.57
C ASN A 47 -28.06 3.77 7.74
N PHE A 48 -29.04 3.19 7.06
CA PHE A 48 -28.90 2.02 6.19
C PHE A 48 -28.17 0.80 6.81
N SER A 49 -28.40 0.55 8.10
CA SER A 49 -27.78 -0.57 8.82
C SER A 49 -28.84 -1.43 9.52
N LEU A 50 -28.60 -2.72 9.72
CA LEU A 50 -29.53 -3.53 10.54
C LEU A 50 -29.66 -2.98 11.98
N ASP A 51 -28.64 -2.29 12.48
CA ASP A 51 -28.66 -1.70 13.82
C ASP A 51 -29.66 -0.56 13.93
N ASN A 52 -29.81 0.23 12.86
CA ASN A 52 -30.75 1.35 12.85
C ASN A 52 -32.21 0.84 12.84
N VAL A 53 -32.46 -0.29 12.17
CA VAL A 53 -33.76 -0.98 12.10
C VAL A 53 -34.10 -1.56 13.47
N ILE A 54 -33.17 -2.29 14.08
CA ILE A 54 -33.36 -2.92 15.41
C ILE A 54 -33.58 -1.85 16.48
N ASN A 55 -32.78 -0.79 16.48
CA ASN A 55 -32.91 0.30 17.45
C ASN A 55 -34.06 1.27 17.12
N GLN A 56 -34.77 1.05 16.00
CA GLN A 56 -35.86 1.89 15.49
C GLN A 56 -35.51 3.38 15.45
N LYS A 57 -34.24 3.71 15.15
CA LYS A 57 -33.72 5.08 15.10
C LYS A 57 -32.92 5.27 13.83
N THR A 58 -33.20 6.33 13.08
CA THR A 58 -32.37 6.78 11.96
C THR A 58 -31.97 8.23 12.15
N TYR A 59 -30.83 8.61 11.60
CA TYR A 59 -30.29 9.95 11.74
C TYR A 59 -30.23 10.66 10.39
N SER A 60 -30.73 11.89 10.34
CA SER A 60 -30.73 12.69 9.11
C SER A 60 -29.38 13.36 8.85
N LYS A 61 -28.64 13.73 9.90
CA LYS A 61 -27.34 14.40 9.83
C LYS A 61 -26.32 13.69 10.72
N VAL A 62 -25.09 13.64 10.22
CA VAL A 62 -23.89 13.24 10.98
C VAL A 62 -22.91 14.41 11.04
N PRO A 63 -22.05 14.49 12.07
CA PRO A 63 -21.00 15.51 12.13
C PRO A 63 -20.08 15.46 10.90
N SER A 64 -19.74 16.60 10.29
CA SER A 64 -18.95 16.65 9.05
C SER A 64 -17.60 15.94 9.16
N TRP A 65 -16.97 16.01 10.34
CA TRP A 65 -15.67 15.37 10.59
C TRP A 65 -15.67 13.86 10.33
N THR A 66 -16.82 13.16 10.40
CA THR A 66 -16.88 11.72 10.12
C THR A 66 -16.68 11.42 8.64
N ILE A 67 -17.08 12.34 7.77
CA ILE A 67 -16.88 12.26 6.33
C ILE A 67 -15.50 12.82 5.98
N ASP A 68 -15.15 13.96 6.60
CA ASP A 68 -13.90 14.66 6.30
C ASP A 68 -12.67 13.86 6.75
N SER A 69 -12.76 13.01 7.78
CA SER A 69 -11.68 12.08 8.15
C SER A 69 -11.38 11.07 7.03
N ILE A 70 -12.39 10.50 6.37
CA ILE A 70 -12.20 9.57 5.24
C ILE A 70 -11.63 10.32 4.04
N LYS A 71 -12.16 11.52 3.73
CA LYS A 71 -11.59 12.38 2.67
C LYS A 71 -10.13 12.69 2.94
N PHE A 72 -9.81 13.07 4.17
CA PHE A 72 -8.44 13.43 4.56
C PHE A 72 -7.50 12.24 4.43
N LEU A 73 -7.94 11.03 4.82
CA LEU A 73 -7.15 9.82 4.61
C LEU A 73 -6.87 9.55 3.12
N LEU A 74 -7.88 9.67 2.24
CA LEU A 74 -7.67 9.57 0.79
C LEU A 74 -6.72 10.65 0.25
N CYS A 75 -6.81 11.87 0.77
CA CYS A 75 -5.91 12.96 0.39
C CYS A 75 -4.47 12.64 0.77
N ILE A 76 -4.22 12.10 1.98
CA ILE A 76 -2.89 11.66 2.42
C ILE A 76 -2.31 10.64 1.42
N VAL A 77 -3.09 9.62 1.05
CA VAL A 77 -2.63 8.55 0.15
C VAL A 77 -2.22 9.12 -1.21
N TYR A 78 -3.08 9.90 -1.86
CA TYR A 78 -2.76 10.50 -3.16
C TYR A 78 -1.58 11.47 -3.07
N PHE A 79 -1.62 12.39 -2.10
CA PHE A 79 -0.59 13.41 -1.96
C PHE A 79 0.80 12.78 -1.75
N TYR A 80 0.92 11.78 -0.88
CA TYR A 80 2.19 11.09 -0.71
C TYR A 80 2.60 10.24 -1.91
N ALA A 81 1.66 9.62 -2.62
CA ALA A 81 1.96 8.90 -3.85
C ALA A 81 2.55 9.81 -4.94
N GLY A 82 2.10 11.08 -5.00
CA GLY A 82 2.64 12.11 -5.89
C GLY A 82 3.94 12.71 -5.38
N LEU A 83 4.05 12.98 -4.07
CA LEU A 83 5.26 13.51 -3.44
C LEU A 83 6.44 12.55 -3.64
N ALA A 84 6.20 11.25 -3.49
CA ALA A 84 7.21 10.21 -3.69
C ALA A 84 7.62 10.00 -5.16
N LYS A 85 6.94 10.67 -6.11
CA LYS A 85 7.33 10.71 -7.53
C LYS A 85 8.22 11.92 -7.85
N LEU A 86 8.47 12.81 -6.89
CA LEU A 86 9.37 13.95 -7.05
C LEU A 86 10.83 13.54 -6.87
N ASN A 87 11.29 12.59 -7.70
CA ASN A 87 12.68 12.15 -7.74
C ASN A 87 13.20 12.01 -9.19
N SER A 88 14.52 11.94 -9.33
CA SER A 88 15.22 11.90 -10.62
C SER A 88 14.87 10.66 -11.43
N ASP A 89 14.76 9.50 -10.79
CA ASP A 89 14.40 8.26 -11.49
C ASP A 89 13.05 8.39 -12.17
N TRP A 90 12.06 8.88 -11.42
CA TRP A 90 10.73 9.05 -11.96
C TRP A 90 10.70 10.16 -13.02
N LEU A 91 11.12 11.38 -12.70
CA LEU A 91 10.90 12.55 -13.56
C LEU A 91 11.88 12.70 -14.72
N VAL A 92 13.15 12.35 -14.50
CA VAL A 92 14.27 12.61 -15.45
C VAL A 92 14.64 11.35 -16.22
N GLU A 93 14.55 10.18 -15.60
CA GLU A 93 14.84 8.90 -16.27
C GLU A 93 13.58 8.18 -16.76
N ALA A 94 12.39 8.64 -16.37
CA ALA A 94 11.12 7.95 -16.60
C ALA A 94 11.17 6.47 -16.15
N MET A 95 11.96 6.19 -15.12
CA MET A 95 12.07 4.87 -14.53
C MET A 95 11.06 4.71 -13.39
N PRO A 96 10.48 3.52 -13.23
CA PRO A 96 10.65 2.32 -14.06
C PRO A 96 9.69 2.22 -15.27
N LEU A 97 8.98 3.29 -15.64
CA LEU A 97 8.04 3.26 -16.78
C LEU A 97 8.71 2.85 -18.10
N LYS A 98 9.97 3.26 -18.35
CA LYS A 98 10.75 2.80 -19.51
C LYS A 98 10.96 1.29 -19.57
N ILE A 99 10.92 0.61 -18.44
CA ILE A 99 11.02 -0.86 -18.38
C ILE A 99 9.63 -1.47 -18.55
N TRP A 100 8.63 -0.93 -17.85
CA TRP A 100 7.32 -1.54 -17.78
C TRP A 100 6.46 -1.35 -19.02
N LEU A 101 6.46 -0.17 -19.63
CA LEU A 101 5.53 0.12 -20.74
C LEU A 101 5.86 -0.69 -22.00
N PRO A 102 7.12 -0.84 -22.43
CA PRO A 102 7.44 -1.69 -23.59
C PRO A 102 6.99 -3.15 -23.44
N SER A 103 6.97 -3.68 -22.20
CA SER A 103 6.47 -5.04 -21.91
C SER A 103 4.96 -5.23 -22.16
N LYS A 104 4.23 -4.16 -22.49
CA LYS A 104 2.79 -4.16 -22.78
C LYS A 104 2.49 -4.13 -24.28
N PHE A 105 3.40 -4.67 -25.10
CA PHE A 105 3.25 -4.71 -26.56
C PHE A 105 1.97 -5.42 -27.02
N ASP A 106 1.50 -6.44 -26.28
CA ASP A 106 0.27 -7.19 -26.59
C ASP A 106 -1.04 -6.41 -26.36
N LEU A 107 -1.00 -5.18 -25.82
CA LEU A 107 -2.22 -4.41 -25.59
C LEU A 107 -2.82 -3.92 -26.91
N PRO A 108 -4.12 -4.19 -27.17
CA PRO A 108 -4.78 -3.70 -28.36
C PRO A 108 -4.67 -2.17 -28.51
N LEU A 109 -4.43 -1.71 -29.74
CA LEU A 109 -4.35 -0.29 -30.16
C LEU A 109 -3.14 0.50 -29.64
N ILE A 110 -2.73 0.28 -28.39
CA ILE A 110 -1.71 1.12 -27.73
C ILE A 110 -0.36 0.42 -27.50
N GLY A 111 -0.32 -0.92 -27.49
CA GLY A 111 0.87 -1.69 -27.10
C GLY A 111 2.03 -1.54 -28.07
N GLU A 112 1.82 -1.88 -29.35
CA GLU A 112 2.84 -1.75 -30.41
C GLU A 112 3.07 -0.30 -30.83
N ASN A 113 2.06 0.56 -30.69
CA ASN A 113 2.13 1.94 -31.14
C ASN A 113 2.68 2.88 -30.05
N LEU A 114 1.93 3.10 -28.96
CA LEU A 114 2.25 4.13 -27.97
C LEU A 114 3.26 3.66 -26.93
N MET A 115 3.09 2.45 -26.40
CA MET A 115 3.87 1.99 -25.24
C MET A 115 5.35 1.76 -25.54
N GLN A 116 5.75 1.74 -26.83
CA GLN A 116 7.14 1.61 -27.27
C GLN A 116 7.88 2.94 -27.35
N TYR A 117 7.17 4.08 -27.46
CA TYR A 117 7.82 5.38 -27.64
C TYR A 117 8.24 6.00 -26.31
N GLU A 118 9.52 6.36 -26.18
CA GLU A 118 10.06 6.95 -24.94
C GLU A 118 9.35 8.22 -24.49
N TRP A 119 8.90 9.08 -25.43
CA TRP A 119 8.16 10.29 -25.06
C TRP A 119 6.88 9.97 -24.28
N VAL A 120 6.24 8.81 -24.52
CA VAL A 120 5.07 8.35 -23.78
C VAL A 120 5.44 7.99 -22.35
N HIS A 121 6.62 7.39 -22.14
CA HIS A 121 7.10 7.03 -20.80
C HIS A 121 7.34 8.28 -19.95
N TYR A 122 7.96 9.30 -20.53
CA TYR A 122 8.12 10.62 -19.90
C TYR A 122 6.78 11.29 -19.64
N PHE A 123 5.90 11.35 -20.64
CA PHE A 123 4.57 11.93 -20.48
C PHE A 123 3.82 11.27 -19.32
N MET A 124 3.81 9.93 -19.26
CA MET A 124 3.14 9.18 -18.20
C MET A 124 3.79 9.36 -16.84
N SER A 125 5.11 9.51 -16.77
CA SER A 125 5.82 9.85 -15.54
C SER A 125 5.31 11.18 -14.97
N TRP A 126 5.44 12.26 -15.75
CA TRP A 126 5.05 13.60 -15.31
C TRP A 126 3.55 13.69 -15.05
N ALA A 127 2.71 13.11 -15.93
CA ALA A 127 1.27 13.07 -15.76
C ALA A 127 0.87 12.30 -14.49
N GLY A 128 1.52 11.16 -14.19
CA GLY A 128 1.26 10.39 -12.98
C GLY A 128 1.60 11.16 -11.71
N MET A 129 2.73 11.88 -11.71
CA MET A 129 3.13 12.74 -10.59
C MET A 129 2.12 13.88 -10.36
N PHE A 130 1.79 14.64 -11.41
CA PHE A 130 0.85 15.75 -11.31
C PHE A 130 -0.56 15.28 -10.93
N TYR A 131 -1.01 14.17 -11.51
CA TYR A 131 -2.28 13.57 -11.17
C TYR A 131 -2.35 13.28 -9.67
N ASP A 132 -1.38 12.54 -9.11
CA ASP A 132 -1.41 12.16 -7.70
C ASP A 132 -1.32 13.38 -6.76
N LEU A 133 -0.52 14.39 -7.09
CA LEU A 133 -0.42 15.62 -6.29
C LEU A 133 -1.71 16.45 -6.32
N PHE A 134 -2.36 16.59 -7.48
CA PHE A 134 -3.46 17.54 -7.64
C PHE A 134 -4.85 16.94 -7.50
N ILE A 135 -5.03 15.64 -7.79
CA ILE A 135 -6.35 15.01 -7.76
C ILE A 135 -7.12 15.18 -6.44
N PRO A 136 -6.51 15.08 -5.23
CA PRO A 136 -7.27 15.30 -4.00
C PRO A 136 -7.81 16.73 -3.89
N PHE A 137 -7.04 17.73 -4.31
CA PHE A 137 -7.46 19.14 -4.27
C PHE A 137 -8.55 19.43 -5.30
N LEU A 138 -8.46 18.83 -6.49
CA LEU A 138 -9.49 18.95 -7.53
C LEU A 138 -10.82 18.28 -7.12
N LEU A 139 -10.77 17.19 -6.34
CA LEU A 139 -11.97 16.54 -5.79
C LEU A 139 -12.60 17.37 -4.65
N LEU A 140 -11.78 18.01 -3.81
CA LEU A 140 -12.24 18.90 -2.75
C LEU A 140 -12.90 20.16 -3.32
N TYR A 141 -12.32 20.76 -4.35
CA TYR A 141 -12.84 21.96 -4.99
C TYR A 141 -14.09 21.65 -5.83
N LYS A 142 -15.24 22.17 -5.37
CA LYS A 142 -16.56 21.81 -5.91
C LYS A 142 -16.71 22.02 -7.43
N PRO A 143 -16.21 23.12 -8.03
CA PRO A 143 -16.34 23.33 -9.48
C PRO A 143 -15.59 22.30 -10.34
N THR A 144 -14.46 21.77 -9.86
CA THR A 144 -13.64 20.79 -10.61
C THR A 144 -14.03 19.34 -10.34
N ARG A 145 -14.88 19.08 -9.34
CA ARG A 145 -15.11 17.72 -8.81
C ARG A 145 -15.57 16.69 -9.83
N ILE A 146 -16.47 17.06 -10.75
CA ILE A 146 -16.96 16.12 -11.77
C ILE A 146 -15.81 15.75 -12.73
N PHE A 147 -15.07 16.76 -13.21
CA PHE A 147 -13.90 16.56 -14.04
C PHE A 147 -12.84 15.70 -13.32
N ALA A 148 -12.54 16.03 -12.06
CA ALA A 148 -11.63 15.26 -11.22
C ALA A 148 -12.07 13.81 -11.07
N PHE A 149 -13.36 13.55 -10.85
CA PHE A 149 -13.87 12.19 -10.73
C PHE A 149 -13.76 11.40 -12.05
N LEU A 150 -13.97 12.04 -13.20
CA LEU A 150 -13.71 11.41 -14.50
C LEU A 150 -12.22 11.07 -14.68
N LEU A 151 -11.32 11.95 -14.23
CA LEU A 151 -9.88 11.68 -14.20
C LEU A 151 -9.55 10.50 -13.26
N VAL A 152 -10.20 10.40 -12.09
CA VAL A 152 -10.03 9.24 -11.18
C VAL A 152 -10.42 7.95 -11.88
N ILE A 153 -11.57 7.90 -12.56
CA ILE A 153 -12.01 6.72 -13.30
C ILE A 153 -10.99 6.39 -14.38
N PHE A 154 -10.63 7.36 -15.22
CA PHE A 154 -9.70 7.16 -16.33
C PHE A 154 -8.35 6.64 -15.82
N PHE A 155 -7.74 7.32 -14.85
CA PHE A 155 -6.44 6.97 -14.31
C PHE A 155 -6.44 5.55 -13.75
N HIS A 156 -7.40 5.21 -12.88
CA HIS A 156 -7.43 3.90 -12.22
C HIS A 156 -7.74 2.76 -13.18
N VAL A 157 -8.64 2.97 -14.15
CA VAL A 157 -8.90 2.00 -15.22
C VAL A 157 -7.65 1.82 -16.07
N PHE A 158 -7.00 2.91 -16.47
CA PHE A 158 -5.80 2.86 -17.29
C PHE A 158 -4.64 2.16 -16.57
N THR A 159 -4.39 2.50 -15.30
CA THR A 159 -3.37 1.82 -14.50
C THR A 159 -3.69 0.34 -14.28
N LYS A 160 -4.97 -0.05 -14.20
CA LYS A 160 -5.37 -1.45 -14.09
C LYS A 160 -5.07 -2.23 -15.37
N VAL A 161 -5.32 -1.61 -16.52
CA VAL A 161 -5.02 -2.22 -17.83
C VAL A 161 -3.52 -2.45 -17.98
N LEU A 162 -2.71 -1.49 -17.55
CA LEU A 162 -1.26 -1.58 -17.66
C LEU A 162 -0.62 -2.48 -16.60
N PHE A 163 -1.10 -2.42 -15.36
CA PHE A 163 -0.42 -3.01 -14.22
C PHE A 163 -1.36 -3.88 -13.38
N PRO A 164 -0.94 -5.08 -12.95
CA PRO A 164 -1.73 -5.97 -12.11
C PRO A 164 -1.75 -5.50 -10.64
N ILE A 165 -2.42 -4.38 -10.37
CA ILE A 165 -2.49 -3.72 -9.04
C ILE A 165 -3.70 -4.15 -8.18
N GLY A 166 -4.30 -5.30 -8.51
CA GLY A 166 -5.35 -5.94 -7.72
C GLY A 166 -6.63 -5.10 -7.58
N MET A 167 -7.15 -5.02 -6.35
CA MET A 167 -8.43 -4.37 -6.03
C MET A 167 -8.36 -2.84 -5.94
N PHE A 168 -7.16 -2.27 -5.95
CA PHE A 168 -6.95 -0.85 -5.68
C PHE A 168 -7.72 0.11 -6.61
N PRO A 169 -7.72 -0.08 -7.95
CA PRO A 169 -8.48 0.78 -8.86
C PRO A 169 -9.95 0.94 -8.46
N PHE A 170 -10.59 -0.17 -8.08
CA PHE A 170 -12.00 -0.17 -7.70
C PHE A 170 -12.23 0.54 -6.38
N ILE A 171 -11.38 0.29 -5.39
CA ILE A 171 -11.47 0.91 -4.07
C ILE A 171 -11.32 2.42 -4.19
N MET A 172 -10.38 2.90 -5.01
CA MET A 172 -10.15 4.33 -5.17
C MET A 172 -11.25 5.03 -5.96
N ILE A 173 -11.78 4.39 -7.02
CA ILE A 173 -12.92 4.95 -7.78
C ILE A 173 -14.16 5.04 -6.88
N VAL A 174 -14.52 3.96 -6.19
CA VAL A 174 -15.68 3.94 -5.29
C VAL A 174 -15.45 4.87 -4.09
N GLY A 175 -14.25 4.87 -3.53
CA GLY A 175 -13.85 5.75 -2.44
C GLY A 175 -13.95 7.23 -2.80
N ALA A 176 -13.61 7.62 -4.03
CA ALA A 176 -13.71 9.00 -4.50
C ALA A 176 -15.15 9.53 -4.54
N LEU A 177 -16.17 8.66 -4.49
CA LEU A 177 -17.56 9.10 -4.35
C LEU A 177 -17.78 9.90 -3.05
N ILE A 178 -16.98 9.69 -2.00
CA ILE A 178 -17.10 10.39 -0.71
C ILE A 178 -16.92 11.92 -0.82
N PHE A 179 -16.34 12.40 -1.93
CA PHE A 179 -16.16 13.82 -2.18
C PHE A 179 -17.43 14.49 -2.71
N PHE A 180 -18.44 13.74 -3.17
CA PHE A 180 -19.68 14.30 -3.70
C PHE A 180 -20.64 14.77 -2.60
N ASP A 181 -21.51 15.71 -2.96
CA ASP A 181 -22.51 16.25 -2.04
C ASP A 181 -23.61 15.20 -1.77
N HIS A 182 -24.25 15.29 -0.60
CA HIS A 182 -25.36 14.41 -0.19
C HIS A 182 -26.42 14.18 -1.28
N LYS A 183 -26.75 15.21 -2.08
CA LYS A 183 -27.74 15.10 -3.16
C LYS A 183 -27.42 13.98 -4.17
N VAL A 184 -26.14 13.79 -4.50
CA VAL A 184 -25.70 12.73 -5.43
C VAL A 184 -25.91 11.36 -4.78
N HIS A 185 -25.49 11.21 -3.52
CA HIS A 185 -25.69 9.98 -2.76
C HIS A 185 -27.17 9.64 -2.59
N SER A 186 -28.04 10.62 -2.31
CA SER A 186 -29.49 10.39 -2.22
C SER A 186 -30.07 9.90 -3.54
N ARG A 187 -29.68 10.48 -4.68
CA ARG A 187 -30.12 10.03 -6.01
C ARG A 187 -29.68 8.61 -6.29
N LEU A 188 -28.42 8.28 -6.01
CA LEU A 188 -27.88 6.92 -6.17
C LEU A 188 -28.64 5.91 -5.29
N ILE A 189 -28.85 6.24 -4.02
CA ILE A 189 -29.61 5.39 -3.10
C ILE A 189 -31.05 5.19 -3.59
N THR A 190 -31.73 6.24 -4.05
CA THR A 190 -33.09 6.12 -4.60
C THR A 190 -33.11 5.26 -5.86
N PHE A 191 -32.15 5.42 -6.77
CA PHE A 191 -32.00 4.58 -7.95
C PHE A 191 -31.83 3.10 -7.58
N LEU A 192 -30.93 2.79 -6.66
CA LEU A 192 -30.70 1.42 -6.16
C LEU A 192 -31.95 0.87 -5.47
N LYS A 193 -32.61 1.68 -4.63
CA LYS A 193 -33.88 1.28 -4.00
C LYS A 193 -34.89 0.91 -5.07
N ASN A 194 -35.11 1.75 -6.07
CA ASN A 194 -36.08 1.49 -7.14
C ASN A 194 -35.77 0.16 -7.84
N LEU A 195 -34.50 -0.08 -8.18
CA LEU A 195 -34.05 -1.34 -8.79
C LEU A 195 -34.42 -2.57 -7.93
N PHE A 196 -34.15 -2.52 -6.62
CA PHE A 196 -34.40 -3.63 -5.70
C PHE A 196 -35.84 -3.71 -5.16
N THR A 197 -36.61 -2.61 -5.14
CA THR A 197 -38.03 -2.61 -4.73
C THR A 197 -38.91 -3.28 -5.78
N THR A 198 -38.48 -3.34 -7.04
CA THR A 198 -39.12 -4.19 -8.06
C THR A 198 -39.12 -5.68 -7.66
N LEU A 199 -38.26 -6.10 -6.71
CA LEU A 199 -38.12 -7.50 -6.28
C LEU A 199 -38.77 -7.81 -4.92
N LYS A 200 -39.26 -6.82 -4.15
CA LYS A 200 -39.93 -7.05 -2.86
C LYS A 200 -41.06 -6.05 -2.60
N LYS A 201 -42.30 -6.45 -2.93
CA LYS A 201 -43.51 -5.93 -2.28
C LYS A 201 -43.60 -6.54 -0.87
N SER A 202 -42.96 -5.91 0.11
CA SER A 202 -43.28 -6.19 1.51
C SER A 202 -43.11 -4.92 2.33
N SER A 203 -44.23 -4.25 2.54
CA SER A 203 -44.39 -3.05 3.34
C SER A 203 -44.51 -3.44 4.83
N TYR A 204 -43.39 -3.76 5.46
CA TYR A 204 -43.28 -3.63 6.92
C TYR A 204 -42.89 -2.18 7.22
N VAL A 205 -43.89 -1.32 7.41
CA VAL A 205 -43.69 0.05 7.90
C VAL A 205 -43.35 -0.04 9.39
N THR A 206 -42.09 -0.33 9.70
CA THR A 206 -41.58 -0.06 11.05
C THR A 206 -41.49 1.46 11.19
N ARG A 207 -42.19 2.03 12.18
CA ARG A 207 -42.15 3.46 12.48
C ARG A 207 -40.79 3.82 13.08
N ILE A 208 -39.78 3.97 12.23
CA ILE A 208 -38.42 4.34 12.64
C ILE A 208 -38.44 5.82 13.05
N LYS A 209 -38.01 6.12 14.27
CA LYS A 209 -37.87 7.50 14.76
C LYS A 209 -36.73 8.19 14.02
N ASN A 210 -37.05 9.27 13.31
CA ASN A 210 -36.04 10.13 12.69
C ASN A 210 -35.52 11.13 13.73
N ILE A 211 -34.22 11.09 13.99
CA ILE A 211 -33.50 12.03 14.84
C ILE A 211 -32.68 12.94 13.94
N GLU A 212 -32.76 14.25 14.15
CA GLU A 212 -32.13 15.20 13.23
C GLU A 212 -30.60 15.05 13.22
N THR A 213 -29.98 15.03 14.40
CA THR A 213 -28.52 15.01 14.56
C THR A 213 -28.07 13.89 15.47
N LEU A 214 -27.06 13.13 15.01
CA LEU A 214 -26.41 12.12 15.85
C LEU A 214 -25.44 12.78 16.84
N LYS A 215 -25.61 12.50 18.14
CA LYS A 215 -24.65 12.83 19.19
C LYS A 215 -23.67 11.67 19.37
N ILE A 216 -22.37 11.94 19.28
CA ILE A 216 -21.32 10.93 19.44
C ILE A 216 -20.93 10.86 20.91
N THR A 217 -21.16 9.73 21.55
CA THR A 217 -20.68 9.46 22.91
C THR A 217 -19.16 9.55 22.94
N ASN A 218 -18.59 10.21 23.96
CA ASN A 218 -17.15 10.38 24.14
C ASN A 218 -16.46 11.09 22.96
N GLN A 219 -17.15 12.02 22.29
CA GLN A 219 -16.61 12.75 21.14
C GLN A 219 -15.21 13.33 21.36
N LYS A 220 -14.92 13.89 22.55
CA LYS A 220 -13.59 14.44 22.87
C LYS A 220 -12.49 13.38 22.77
N LEU A 221 -12.72 12.19 23.33
CA LEU A 221 -11.76 11.07 23.27
C LEU A 221 -11.60 10.56 21.84
N VAL A 222 -12.71 10.43 21.10
CA VAL A 222 -12.66 10.02 19.69
C VAL A 222 -11.85 11.02 18.86
N THR A 223 -12.10 12.33 19.01
CA THR A 223 -11.35 13.36 18.31
C THR A 223 -9.87 13.34 18.68
N GLN A 224 -9.52 13.20 19.96
CA GLN A 224 -8.12 13.07 20.39
C GLN A 224 -7.43 11.87 19.74
N PHE A 225 -8.11 10.71 19.73
CA PHE A 225 -7.59 9.51 19.09
C PHE A 225 -7.37 9.72 17.58
N LEU A 226 -8.33 10.34 16.89
CA LEU A 226 -8.21 10.66 15.47
C LEU A 226 -7.07 11.63 15.17
N CYS A 227 -6.85 12.63 16.03
CA CYS A 227 -5.71 13.53 15.89
C CYS A 227 -4.39 12.76 15.98
N VAL A 228 -4.23 11.88 16.98
CA VAL A 228 -3.03 11.03 17.12
C VAL A 228 -2.87 10.12 15.92
N PHE A 229 -3.95 9.47 15.47
CA PHE A 229 -3.96 8.63 14.28
C PHE A 229 -3.46 9.39 13.04
N PHE A 230 -4.00 10.59 12.76
CA PHE A 230 -3.60 11.35 11.59
C PHE A 230 -2.20 11.95 11.70
N ILE A 231 -1.77 12.36 12.89
CA ILE A 231 -0.36 12.76 13.12
C ILE A 231 0.57 11.58 12.77
N PHE A 232 0.23 10.38 13.22
CA PHE A 232 0.99 9.19 12.88
C PHE A 232 0.99 8.92 11.36
N GLN A 233 -0.17 9.00 10.70
CA GLN A 233 -0.29 8.80 9.25
C GLN A 233 0.48 9.83 8.42
N LEU A 234 0.64 11.06 8.93
CA LEU A 234 1.45 12.09 8.29
C LEU A 234 2.95 11.88 8.52
N LEU A 235 3.37 11.42 9.70
CA LEU A 235 4.79 11.27 10.04
C LEU A 235 5.40 9.96 9.55
N ILE A 236 4.65 8.86 9.58
CA ILE A 236 5.18 7.52 9.28
C ILE A 236 5.79 7.38 7.87
N PRO A 237 5.31 8.06 6.82
CA PRO A 237 5.92 8.00 5.49
C PRO A 237 7.30 8.65 5.43
N PHE A 238 7.60 9.63 6.29
CA PHE A 238 8.87 10.35 6.31
C PHE A 238 9.96 9.69 7.15
N ARG A 239 9.66 8.58 7.83
CA ARG A 239 10.64 7.91 8.69
C ARG A 239 11.88 7.42 7.94
N TYR A 240 11.88 7.36 6.61
CA TYR A 240 13.06 7.02 5.84
C TYR A 240 14.20 8.03 6.02
N VAL A 241 13.90 9.29 6.33
CA VAL A 241 14.87 10.39 6.45
C VAL A 241 15.89 10.14 7.58
N VAL A 242 15.57 9.30 8.57
CA VAL A 242 16.51 8.97 9.66
C VAL A 242 17.50 7.87 9.29
N TYR A 243 17.39 7.28 8.10
CA TYR A 243 18.27 6.23 7.61
C TYR A 243 19.24 6.77 6.54
N PRO A 244 20.52 6.37 6.58
CA PRO A 244 21.48 6.77 5.56
C PRO A 244 21.32 5.95 4.27
N GLY A 245 21.74 6.53 3.15
CA GLY A 245 21.77 5.88 1.84
C GLY A 245 20.40 5.82 1.16
N GLU A 246 20.36 5.21 -0.04
CA GLU A 246 19.17 5.30 -0.88
C GLU A 246 18.00 4.42 -0.45
N LEU A 247 16.83 5.05 -0.33
CA LEU A 247 15.60 4.41 0.15
C LEU A 247 15.16 3.24 -0.73
N PHE A 248 15.18 3.42 -2.06
CA PHE A 248 14.77 2.35 -2.98
C PHE A 248 15.71 1.15 -2.96
N TRP A 249 16.93 1.33 -2.45
CA TRP A 249 17.97 0.33 -2.30
C TRP A 249 17.93 -0.37 -0.93
N ASN A 250 18.02 0.38 0.18
CA ASN A 250 18.08 -0.18 1.54
C ASN A 250 16.69 -0.53 2.13
N GLU A 251 15.62 -0.05 1.51
CA GLU A 251 14.21 -0.17 1.90
C GLU A 251 13.88 0.24 3.35
N GLN A 252 14.77 0.97 4.03
CA GLN A 252 14.54 1.41 5.39
C GLN A 252 13.55 2.56 5.42
N GLY A 253 12.33 2.27 5.86
CA GLY A 253 11.23 3.22 5.82
C GLY A 253 10.32 3.08 4.60
N TYR A 254 10.57 2.11 3.70
CA TYR A 254 9.83 2.00 2.44
C TYR A 254 8.38 1.50 2.61
N ARG A 255 8.13 0.42 3.36
CA ARG A 255 6.75 -0.04 3.63
C ARG A 255 5.96 1.03 4.39
N PHE A 256 4.65 1.06 4.29
CA PHE A 256 3.77 2.00 5.04
C PHE A 256 4.08 3.49 4.76
N SER A 257 4.57 3.82 3.58
CA SER A 257 4.96 5.20 3.20
C SER A 257 4.24 5.72 1.95
N TRP A 258 3.18 5.03 1.50
CA TRP A 258 2.38 5.42 0.32
C TRP A 258 3.16 5.49 -1.00
N ARG A 259 4.34 4.87 -1.02
CA ARG A 259 5.23 4.75 -2.17
C ARG A 259 4.76 3.63 -3.10
N VAL A 260 4.05 4.02 -4.16
CA VAL A 260 3.42 3.09 -5.10
C VAL A 260 4.04 3.25 -6.47
N MET A 261 4.48 2.13 -7.05
CA MET A 261 4.96 2.02 -8.43
C MET A 261 6.21 2.89 -8.72
N LEU A 262 7.18 2.94 -7.81
CA LEU A 262 8.39 3.79 -7.94
C LEU A 262 9.66 3.04 -8.33
N LYS A 263 9.63 1.71 -8.28
CA LYS A 263 10.83 0.91 -8.57
C LYS A 263 10.54 -0.42 -9.22
N GLU A 264 11.47 -0.82 -10.09
CA GLU A 264 11.68 -2.18 -10.55
C GLU A 264 12.99 -2.68 -9.94
N THR A 265 12.94 -3.84 -9.27
CA THR A 265 14.10 -4.40 -8.57
C THR A 265 14.22 -5.88 -8.89
N VAL A 266 15.40 -6.28 -9.32
CA VAL A 266 15.73 -7.70 -9.59
C VAL A 266 16.94 -8.05 -8.74
N GLY A 267 16.82 -9.12 -7.97
CA GLY A 267 17.87 -9.63 -7.10
C GLY A 267 18.26 -11.05 -7.46
N TYR A 268 19.51 -11.39 -7.14
CA TYR A 268 20.01 -12.75 -7.08
C TYR A 268 20.75 -12.90 -5.76
N THR A 269 20.26 -13.78 -4.88
CA THR A 269 20.86 -14.00 -3.56
C THR A 269 20.96 -15.49 -3.28
N THR A 270 22.18 -15.95 -3.00
CA THR A 270 22.46 -17.31 -2.53
C THR A 270 23.09 -17.28 -1.14
N PHE A 271 22.96 -18.37 -0.40
CA PHE A 271 23.50 -18.47 0.95
C PHE A 271 24.55 -19.57 1.04
N LYS A 272 25.57 -19.33 1.87
CA LYS A 272 26.54 -20.34 2.28
C LYS A 272 26.54 -20.51 3.79
N ILE A 273 26.53 -21.76 4.23
CA ILE A 273 26.71 -22.15 5.62
C ILE A 273 28.17 -22.52 5.82
N VAL A 274 28.81 -21.92 6.82
CA VAL A 274 30.24 -22.11 7.10
C VAL A 274 30.41 -22.56 8.55
N ASP A 275 31.18 -23.62 8.77
CA ASP A 275 31.67 -23.97 10.12
C ASP A 275 32.89 -23.09 10.43
N LYS A 276 32.76 -22.22 11.42
CA LYS A 276 33.80 -21.24 11.79
C LYS A 276 35.13 -21.87 12.20
N LYS A 277 35.13 -23.09 12.76
CA LYS A 277 36.36 -23.73 13.27
C LYS A 277 37.12 -24.44 12.16
N SER A 278 36.41 -25.19 11.32
CA SER A 278 37.02 -26.00 10.26
C SER A 278 37.15 -25.26 8.93
N GLY A 279 36.41 -24.16 8.73
CA GLY A 279 36.35 -23.44 7.45
C GLY A 279 35.57 -24.17 6.35
N LYS A 280 35.05 -25.37 6.62
CA LYS A 280 34.22 -26.11 5.66
C LYS A 280 32.90 -25.38 5.44
N TYR A 281 32.44 -25.38 4.19
CA TYR A 281 31.20 -24.72 3.80
C TYR A 281 30.43 -25.51 2.76
N PHE A 282 29.15 -25.17 2.63
CA PHE A 282 28.29 -25.63 1.55
C PHE A 282 27.27 -24.53 1.18
N TYR A 283 26.78 -24.57 -0.05
CA TYR A 283 25.77 -23.65 -0.55
C TYR A 283 24.35 -24.18 -0.31
N ILE A 284 23.41 -23.25 -0.19
CA ILE A 284 21.98 -23.54 -0.03
C ILE A 284 21.28 -23.47 -1.37
N ASN A 285 20.45 -24.48 -1.63
CA ASN A 285 19.41 -24.38 -2.64
C ASN A 285 18.18 -23.72 -2.00
N ASN A 286 17.84 -22.50 -2.40
CA ASN A 286 16.74 -21.74 -1.78
C ASN A 286 15.37 -22.41 -2.02
N GLU A 287 15.21 -23.09 -3.16
CA GLU A 287 13.97 -23.76 -3.57
C GLU A 287 13.57 -24.91 -2.62
N ASP A 288 14.53 -25.44 -1.85
CA ASP A 288 14.26 -26.46 -0.83
C ASP A 288 13.46 -25.89 0.37
N PHE A 289 13.39 -24.56 0.51
CA PHE A 289 12.81 -23.88 1.67
C PHE A 289 11.76 -22.82 1.32
N LEU A 290 11.91 -22.16 0.17
CA LEU A 290 11.10 -21.02 -0.22
C LEU A 290 10.27 -21.35 -1.45
N THR A 291 9.04 -20.85 -1.48
CA THR A 291 8.27 -20.82 -2.72
C THR A 291 8.91 -19.86 -3.72
N PRO A 292 8.65 -20.00 -5.04
CA PRO A 292 9.22 -19.10 -6.05
C PRO A 292 8.93 -17.61 -5.79
N PHE A 293 7.76 -17.30 -5.24
CA PHE A 293 7.41 -15.92 -4.90
C PHE A 293 8.19 -15.40 -3.68
N GLN A 294 8.35 -16.21 -2.64
CA GLN A 294 9.15 -15.86 -1.46
C GLN A 294 10.63 -15.71 -1.81
N GLU A 295 11.19 -16.61 -2.63
CA GLU A 295 12.57 -16.49 -3.10
C GLU A 295 12.76 -15.21 -3.91
N LYS A 296 11.85 -14.91 -4.85
CA LYS A 296 11.90 -13.67 -5.63
C LYS A 296 11.94 -12.45 -4.70
N GLN A 297 11.03 -12.36 -3.73
CA GLN A 297 11.00 -11.22 -2.81
C GLN A 297 12.24 -11.18 -1.89
N MET A 298 12.68 -12.34 -1.40
CA MET A 298 13.86 -12.45 -0.54
C MET A 298 15.14 -11.99 -1.27
N SER A 299 15.24 -12.25 -2.57
CA SER A 299 16.46 -12.00 -3.35
C SER A 299 16.98 -10.56 -3.35
N PHE A 300 16.15 -9.56 -3.02
CA PHE A 300 16.51 -8.15 -3.03
C PHE A 300 16.06 -7.36 -1.80
N GLN A 301 15.31 -7.95 -0.87
CA GLN A 301 14.80 -7.24 0.31
C GLN A 301 15.70 -7.50 1.53
N PRO A 302 16.36 -6.48 2.10
CA PRO A 302 17.37 -6.69 3.15
C PRO A 302 16.91 -7.44 4.39
N ASP A 303 15.65 -7.23 4.78
CA ASP A 303 15.08 -7.87 5.95
C ASP A 303 14.74 -9.34 5.69
N PHE A 304 14.23 -9.68 4.50
CA PHE A 304 14.03 -11.07 4.11
C PHE A 304 15.35 -11.84 4.00
N ILE A 305 16.41 -11.24 3.45
CA ILE A 305 17.73 -11.86 3.43
C ILE A 305 18.21 -12.18 4.85
N LEU A 306 18.02 -11.24 5.79
CA LEU A 306 18.41 -11.44 7.19
C LEU A 306 17.55 -12.49 7.90
N GLU A 307 16.24 -12.42 7.74
CA GLU A 307 15.28 -13.36 8.34
C GLU A 307 15.56 -14.79 7.84
N TYR A 308 15.77 -14.95 6.53
CA TYR A 308 16.07 -16.24 5.93
C TYR A 308 17.46 -16.77 6.34
N ALA A 309 18.48 -15.90 6.45
CA ALA A 309 19.79 -16.29 6.99
C ALA A 309 19.69 -16.83 8.42
N ASN A 310 18.86 -16.20 9.28
CA ASN A 310 18.64 -16.68 10.64
C ASN A 310 17.89 -18.01 10.65
N TYR A 311 16.85 -18.14 9.83
CA TYR A 311 16.13 -19.41 9.66
C TYR A 311 17.07 -20.55 9.24
N LEU A 312 17.93 -20.33 8.25
CA LEU A 312 18.91 -21.32 7.80
C LEU A 312 19.88 -21.69 8.91
N GLY A 313 20.41 -20.71 9.64
CA GLY A 313 21.32 -20.97 10.75
C GLY A 313 20.68 -21.82 11.85
N ASP A 314 19.43 -21.51 12.22
CA ASP A 314 18.67 -22.30 13.21
C ASP A 314 18.34 -23.70 12.69
N TYR A 315 17.96 -23.82 11.42
CA TYR A 315 17.68 -25.10 10.78
C TYR A 315 18.89 -26.05 10.83
N TYR A 316 20.07 -25.59 10.40
CA TYR A 316 21.27 -26.42 10.40
C TYR A 316 21.83 -26.64 11.81
N LYS A 317 21.65 -25.70 12.72
CA LYS A 317 21.96 -25.90 14.15
C LYS A 317 21.14 -27.06 14.73
N ASN A 318 19.85 -27.11 14.41
CA ASN A 318 18.96 -28.19 14.84
C ASN A 318 19.29 -29.54 14.16
N LYS A 319 19.94 -29.53 13.00
CA LYS A 319 20.51 -30.72 12.35
C LYS A 319 21.87 -31.17 12.92
N GLY A 320 22.37 -30.51 13.96
CA GLY A 320 23.61 -30.90 14.64
C GLY A 320 24.87 -30.21 14.13
N HIS A 321 24.76 -29.27 13.19
CA HIS A 321 25.90 -28.44 12.80
C HIS A 321 26.30 -27.50 13.96
N GLN A 322 27.59 -27.30 14.15
CA GLN A 322 28.14 -26.43 15.20
C GLN A 322 28.88 -25.24 14.60
N ASN A 323 29.15 -24.21 15.41
CA ASN A 323 29.95 -23.04 15.03
C ASN A 323 29.49 -22.35 13.73
N ILE A 324 28.17 -22.32 13.50
CA ILE A 324 27.58 -21.90 12.23
C ILE A 324 27.77 -20.40 12.01
N GLN A 325 28.18 -20.07 10.79
CA GLN A 325 28.06 -18.74 10.20
C GLN A 325 27.25 -18.85 8.91
N VAL A 326 26.46 -17.82 8.62
CA VAL A 326 25.65 -17.74 7.41
C VAL A 326 26.01 -16.45 6.69
N PHE A 327 26.44 -16.58 5.45
CA PHE A 327 26.78 -15.45 4.58
C PHE A 327 25.89 -15.48 3.35
N ALA A 328 25.57 -14.30 2.82
CA ALA A 328 24.82 -14.15 1.58
C ALA A 328 25.72 -13.62 0.47
N ASP A 329 25.65 -14.25 -0.69
CA ASP A 329 26.17 -13.68 -1.94
C ASP A 329 24.99 -13.07 -2.70
N SER A 330 24.89 -11.74 -2.63
CA SER A 330 23.71 -11.00 -3.10
C SER A 330 24.08 -9.88 -4.06
N PHE A 331 23.41 -9.85 -5.20
CA PHE A 331 23.53 -8.83 -6.23
C PHE A 331 22.15 -8.32 -6.62
N VAL A 332 22.00 -7.00 -6.72
CA VAL A 332 20.71 -6.35 -7.02
C VAL A 332 20.88 -5.32 -8.13
N ALA A 333 19.91 -5.29 -9.04
CA ALA A 333 19.72 -4.25 -10.03
C ALA A 333 18.46 -3.45 -9.69
N LEU A 334 18.51 -2.12 -9.87
CA LEU A 334 17.44 -1.19 -9.52
C LEU A 334 17.19 -0.22 -10.67
N ASN A 335 15.95 -0.14 -11.14
CA ASN A 335 15.49 0.86 -12.13
C ASN A 335 16.38 0.94 -13.38
N GLY A 336 16.78 -0.23 -13.92
CA GLY A 336 17.58 -0.32 -15.15
C GLY A 336 19.08 -0.12 -14.95
N ARG A 337 19.54 0.22 -13.74
CA ARG A 337 20.97 0.26 -13.40
C ARG A 337 21.58 -1.14 -13.45
N ARG A 338 22.90 -1.20 -13.68
CA ARG A 338 23.65 -2.46 -13.67
C ARG A 338 23.57 -3.10 -12.29
N SER A 339 23.52 -4.43 -12.28
CA SER A 339 23.57 -5.20 -11.04
C SER A 339 24.88 -4.95 -10.30
N GLN A 340 24.79 -4.76 -8.99
CA GLN A 340 25.94 -4.58 -8.11
C GLN A 340 25.76 -5.33 -6.80
N ARG A 341 26.87 -5.53 -6.08
CA ARG A 341 26.86 -6.25 -4.81
C ARG A 341 25.99 -5.52 -3.81
N PHE A 342 25.03 -6.23 -3.24
CA PHE A 342 24.04 -5.67 -2.33
C PHE A 342 24.37 -5.96 -0.87
N VAL A 343 24.79 -7.19 -0.58
CA VAL A 343 25.16 -7.64 0.76
C VAL A 343 26.68 -7.81 0.85
N ASP A 344 27.26 -7.36 1.96
CA ASP A 344 28.66 -7.62 2.30
C ASP A 344 28.89 -9.13 2.44
N LYS A 345 29.73 -9.68 1.55
CA LYS A 345 30.03 -11.12 1.45
C LYS A 345 30.74 -11.69 2.67
N ASP A 346 31.40 -10.82 3.45
CA ASP A 346 32.21 -11.19 4.60
C ASP A 346 31.45 -10.95 5.91
N PHE A 347 30.21 -10.47 5.82
CA PHE A 347 29.35 -10.23 6.98
C PHE A 347 28.55 -11.48 7.35
N ASN A 348 28.75 -12.01 8.56
CA ASN A 348 27.94 -13.11 9.08
C ASN A 348 26.56 -12.59 9.52
N LEU A 349 25.51 -13.01 8.81
CA LEU A 349 24.13 -12.63 9.07
C LEU A 349 23.51 -13.40 10.24
N TYR A 350 24.01 -14.60 10.55
CA TYR A 350 23.42 -15.44 11.60
C TYR A 350 23.61 -14.84 13.00
N GLY A 351 22.51 -14.72 13.74
CA GLY A 351 22.47 -14.11 15.07
C GLY A 351 22.26 -12.60 15.07
N VAL A 352 22.25 -11.95 13.90
CA VAL A 352 21.87 -10.54 13.79
C VAL A 352 20.36 -10.43 13.87
N LYS A 353 19.89 -9.60 14.83
CA LYS A 353 18.46 -9.38 15.05
C LYS A 353 17.93 -8.26 14.16
N GLU A 354 16.73 -8.46 13.62
CA GLU A 354 15.96 -7.40 12.97
C GLU A 354 15.71 -6.27 13.98
N SER A 355 15.87 -5.02 13.53
CA SER A 355 15.59 -3.83 14.34
C SER A 355 15.45 -2.60 13.46
N PHE A 356 14.95 -1.51 14.05
CA PHE A 356 14.91 -0.18 13.44
C PHE A 356 16.27 0.50 13.29
N LYS A 357 17.40 -0.16 13.56
CA LYS A 357 18.74 0.41 13.37
C LYS A 357 19.15 0.37 11.90
N ASN A 358 20.13 1.19 11.53
CA ASN A 358 20.72 1.13 10.19
C ASN A 358 21.28 -0.28 9.89
N LYS A 359 21.01 -0.80 8.69
CA LYS A 359 21.42 -2.16 8.29
C LYS A 359 22.90 -2.14 7.88
N LYS A 360 23.76 -2.75 8.71
CA LYS A 360 25.22 -2.73 8.50
C LYS A 360 25.72 -3.66 7.40
N TRP A 361 24.91 -4.65 7.00
CA TRP A 361 25.28 -5.65 6.00
C TRP A 361 24.92 -5.24 4.57
N ILE A 362 24.21 -4.12 4.40
CA ILE A 362 23.81 -3.60 3.09
C ILE A 362 24.85 -2.60 2.61
N LEU A 363 25.44 -2.86 1.45
CA LEU A 363 26.38 -1.97 0.79
C LEU A 363 25.63 -0.78 0.15
N PRO A 364 26.23 0.41 0.09
CA PRO A 364 25.61 1.57 -0.51
C PRO A 364 25.38 1.38 -2.02
N LEU A 365 24.35 2.05 -2.55
CA LEU A 365 24.14 2.19 -4.00
C LEU A 365 25.24 3.11 -4.55
N ASN A 366 25.94 2.69 -5.62
CA ASN A 366 26.97 3.52 -6.24
C ASN A 366 26.40 4.74 -7.01
N ASP A 367 25.15 4.64 -7.45
CA ASP A 367 24.44 5.71 -8.14
C ASP A 367 23.60 6.54 -7.16
N GLU A 368 23.24 7.76 -7.57
CA GLU A 368 22.40 8.66 -6.77
C GLU A 368 20.98 8.75 -7.37
N ILE A 369 19.97 8.82 -6.50
CA ILE A 369 18.60 9.17 -6.86
C ILE A 369 18.29 10.46 -6.10
N LYS A 370 18.06 11.56 -6.83
CA LYS A 370 17.84 12.87 -6.23
C LYS A 370 16.36 13.11 -6.03
N GLY A 371 15.96 13.67 -4.89
CA GLY A 371 14.58 14.04 -4.61
C GLY A 371 13.93 13.19 -3.51
N ILE A 372 12.61 13.02 -3.59
CA ILE A 372 11.77 12.39 -2.54
C ILE A 372 11.30 11.02 -2.94
#